data_AF-A0A941U4E7-F1
#
_entry.id   AF-A0A941U4E7-F1
#
_cell.length_a   1.000
_cell.length_b   1.000
_cell.length_c   1.000
_cell.angle_alpha   90.00
_cell.angle_beta   90.00
_cell.angle_gamma   90.00
#
_symmetry.space_group_name_H-M   'P 1'
#
loop_
_entity.id
_entity.type
_entity.pdbx_description
1 polymer ?
#
loop_
_entity_poly.entity_id
_entity_poly.type
_entity_poly.pdbx_seq_one_letter_code
_entity_poly.pdbx_strand_id
1 'polypeptide(L)'
;TQGTLLRLVMRLGGHGIEQALALLGVVTAHARHHFWPDLLPYGQVRWHGVMGHRQVTDAYLASLARHHGGKLASFDKGLVALHADVGVAVPA
;
A
#
# COMPACT_ATOMS: atom_id res chain seq x y z
N THR A 1 -2.88 0.17 1.07
CA THR A 1 -3.23 0.68 2.41
C THR A 1 -4.69 0.40 2.70
N GLN A 2 -5.09 0.35 3.97
CA GLN A 2 -6.50 0.18 4.36
C GLN A 2 -7.38 1.31 3.80
N GLY A 3 -6.92 2.57 3.83
CA GLY A 3 -7.65 3.69 3.24
C GLY A 3 -7.88 3.57 1.73
N THR A 4 -6.94 2.99 0.98
CA THR A 4 -7.17 2.70 -0.45
C THR A 4 -8.22 1.60 -0.65
N LEU A 5 -8.23 0.55 0.18
CA LEU A 5 -9.29 -0.47 0.13
C LEU A 5 -10.67 0.18 0.35
N LEU A 6 -10.82 0.99 1.41
CA LEU A 6 -12.09 1.67 1.70
C LEU A 6 -12.56 2.52 0.51
N ARG A 7 -11.67 3.36 -0.05
CA ARG A 7 -11.98 4.19 -1.22
C ARG A 7 -12.35 3.37 -2.46
N LEU A 8 -11.67 2.25 -2.71
CA LEU A 8 -11.95 1.40 -3.87
C LEU A 8 -13.32 0.71 -3.73
N VAL A 9 -13.64 0.16 -2.56
CA VAL A 9 -14.94 -0.48 -2.31
C VAL A 9 -16.07 0.52 -2.49
N MET A 10 -15.92 1.73 -1.95
CA MET A 10 -16.92 2.79 -2.09
C MET A 10 -17.06 3.24 -3.56
N ARG A 11 -15.94 3.42 -4.27
CA ARG A 11 -15.96 3.94 -5.65
C ARG A 11 -16.42 2.91 -6.69
N LEU A 12 -16.00 1.66 -6.55
CA LEU A 12 -16.23 0.61 -7.55
C LEU A 12 -17.47 -0.23 -7.25
N GLY A 13 -17.80 -0.42 -5.98
CA GLY A 13 -18.95 -1.25 -5.57
C GLY A 13 -20.25 -0.47 -5.35
N GLY A 14 -20.22 0.87 -5.40
CA GLY A 14 -21.37 1.70 -5.03
C GLY A 14 -21.78 1.55 -3.55
N HIS A 15 -20.84 1.08 -2.72
CA HIS A 15 -21.09 0.74 -1.33
C HIS A 15 -20.86 1.94 -0.40
N GLY A 16 -21.59 1.95 0.72
CA GLY A 16 -21.37 2.90 1.81
C GLY A 16 -20.15 2.55 2.67
N ILE A 17 -19.81 3.44 3.60
CA ILE A 17 -18.67 3.26 4.52
C ILE A 17 -18.81 2.00 5.38
N GLU A 18 -20.02 1.64 5.82
CA GLU A 18 -20.28 0.44 6.63
C GLU A 18 -19.86 -0.84 5.89
N GLN A 19 -20.26 -0.99 4.63
CA GLN A 19 -19.87 -2.17 3.84
C GLN A 19 -18.36 -2.17 3.55
N ALA A 20 -17.74 -1.00 3.36
CA ALA A 20 -16.30 -0.90 3.17
C ALA A 20 -15.53 -1.32 4.44
N LEU A 21 -15.99 -0.92 5.63
CA LEU A 21 -15.42 -1.35 6.90
C LEU A 21 -15.65 -2.83 7.18
N ALA A 22 -16.83 -3.36 6.84
CA ALA A 22 -17.09 -4.80 6.94
C ALA A 22 -16.11 -5.62 6.08
N LEU A 23 -15.86 -5.19 4.83
CA LEU A 23 -14.88 -5.86 3.97
C LEU A 23 -13.46 -5.72 4.51
N LEU A 24 -13.08 -4.55 5.01
CA LEU A 24 -11.78 -4.37 5.67
C LEU A 24 -11.63 -5.37 6.83
N GLY A 25 -12.67 -5.52 7.66
CA GLY A 25 -12.69 -6.49 8.76
C GLY A 25 -12.43 -7.93 8.29
N VAL A 26 -13.07 -8.36 7.20
CA VAL A 26 -12.84 -9.68 6.59
C VAL A 26 -11.39 -9.86 6.16
N VAL A 27 -10.80 -8.87 5.47
CA VAL A 27 -9.41 -8.94 5.02
C VAL A 27 -8.45 -9.00 6.21
N THR A 28 -8.68 -8.19 7.25
CA THR A 28 -7.80 -8.11 8.41
C THR A 28 -7.91 -9.30 9.36
N ALA A 29 -9.01 -10.06 9.30
CA ALA A 29 -9.23 -11.26 10.11
C ALA A 29 -8.45 -12.49 9.59
N HIS A 30 -7.89 -12.43 8.39
CA HIS A 30 -7.11 -13.55 7.83
C HIS A 30 -5.86 -13.81 8.69
N ALA A 31 -5.58 -15.07 9.07
CA ALA A 31 -4.49 -15.41 10.01
C ALA A 31 -3.08 -14.97 9.56
N ARG A 32 -2.87 -14.84 8.25
CA ARG A 32 -1.61 -14.31 7.66
C ARG A 32 -1.57 -12.78 7.53
N HIS A 33 -2.65 -12.08 7.86
CA HIS A 33 -2.67 -10.62 7.83
C HIS A 33 -1.95 -10.08 9.07
N HIS A 34 -1.04 -9.15 8.85
CA HIS A 34 -0.40 -8.40 9.91
C HIS A 34 -0.39 -6.92 9.51
N PHE A 35 -0.85 -6.06 10.42
CA PHE A 35 -0.94 -4.63 10.15
C PHE A 35 0.40 -3.95 10.44
N TRP A 36 0.95 -3.26 9.45
CA TRP A 36 2.08 -2.35 9.63
C TRP A 36 1.56 -0.91 9.74
N PRO A 37 1.65 -0.27 10.92
CA PRO A 37 1.33 1.14 11.04
C PRO A 37 2.38 2.00 10.34
N ASP A 38 2.08 3.29 10.20
CA ASP A 38 3.04 4.28 9.76
C ASP A 38 4.08 4.49 10.88
N LEU A 39 5.29 3.97 10.66
CA LEU A 39 6.36 3.94 11.66
C LEU A 39 7.57 4.81 11.29
N LEU A 40 7.73 5.10 10.00
CA LEU A 40 8.88 5.85 9.51
C LEU A 40 8.61 7.36 9.57
N PRO A 41 9.49 8.15 10.20
CA PRO A 41 9.53 9.59 9.97
C PRO A 41 9.75 9.86 8.48
N TYR A 42 9.04 10.82 7.90
CA TYR A 42 9.15 11.15 6.47
C TYR A 42 10.58 11.56 6.07
N GLY A 43 11.38 12.10 6.99
CA GLY A 43 12.81 12.39 6.76
C GLY A 43 13.71 11.16 6.56
N GLN A 44 13.23 9.95 6.91
CA GLN A 44 13.97 8.69 6.75
C GLN A 44 13.53 7.88 5.52
N VAL A 45 12.53 8.36 4.80
CA VAL A 45 12.01 7.72 3.59
C VAL A 45 12.96 7.97 2.42
N ARG A 46 13.19 6.94 1.59
CA ARG A 46 13.97 7.10 0.35
C ARG A 46 13.07 7.67 -0.74
N TRP A 47 13.22 8.96 -1.04
CA TRP A 47 12.41 9.70 -2.02
C TRP A 47 12.88 9.56 -3.48
N HIS A 48 13.71 8.57 -3.78
CA HIS A 48 14.23 8.35 -5.14
C HIS A 48 13.09 8.09 -6.13
N GLY A 49 13.10 8.83 -7.24
CA GLY A 49 12.09 8.74 -8.30
C GLY A 49 10.75 9.43 -8.01
N VAL A 50 10.62 10.12 -6.87
CA VAL A 50 9.46 11.00 -6.62
C VAL A 50 9.64 12.29 -7.42
N MET A 51 8.85 12.42 -8.47
CA MET A 51 8.78 13.59 -9.38
C MET A 51 7.55 14.47 -9.11
N GLY A 52 6.58 13.97 -8.34
CA GLY A 52 5.39 14.73 -7.95
C GLY A 52 4.60 14.06 -6.82
N HIS A 53 3.62 14.80 -6.31
CA HIS A 53 2.86 14.43 -5.10
C HIS A 53 2.19 13.04 -5.16
N ARG A 54 1.90 12.53 -6.37
CA ARG A 54 1.25 11.22 -6.55
C ARG A 54 2.11 10.03 -6.12
N GLN A 55 3.44 10.18 -6.09
CA GLN A 55 4.37 9.09 -5.77
C GLN A 55 4.80 9.07 -4.29
N VAL A 56 4.35 10.04 -3.49
CA VAL A 56 4.76 10.17 -2.08
C VAL A 56 4.35 8.93 -1.29
N THR A 57 3.13 8.43 -1.47
CA THR A 57 2.66 7.21 -0.79
C THR A 57 3.46 5.99 -1.24
N ASP A 58 3.81 5.88 -2.51
CA ASP A 58 4.55 4.73 -3.04
C ASP A 58 5.96 4.65 -2.45
N ALA A 59 6.66 5.78 -2.40
CA ALA A 59 7.98 5.87 -1.77
C ALA A 59 7.92 5.56 -0.26
N TYR A 60 6.87 6.01 0.42
CA TYR A 60 6.63 5.68 1.82
C TYR A 60 6.44 4.17 2.02
N LEU A 61 5.53 3.55 1.26
CA LEU A 61 5.24 2.12 1.36
C LEU A 61 6.46 1.27 1.00
N ALA A 62 7.25 1.68 0.00
CA ALA A 62 8.48 0.99 -0.34
C ALA A 62 9.52 1.10 0.78
N SER A 63 9.62 2.25 1.44
CA SER A 63 10.53 2.42 2.59
C SER A 63 10.05 1.62 3.82
N LEU A 64 8.74 1.56 4.06
CA LEU A 64 8.16 0.75 5.12
C LEU A 64 8.41 -0.75 4.87
N ALA A 65 8.26 -1.21 3.63
CA ALA A 65 8.60 -2.58 3.23
C ALA A 65 10.09 -2.89 3.49
N ARG A 66 11.01 -1.98 3.16
CA ARG A 66 12.44 -2.13 3.50
C ARG A 66 12.67 -2.22 5.00
N HIS A 67 12.02 -1.37 5.78
CA HIS A 67 12.15 -1.34 7.24
C HIS A 67 11.75 -2.68 7.88
N HIS A 68 10.67 -3.30 7.39
CA HIS A 68 10.21 -4.61 7.85
C HIS A 68 10.92 -5.80 7.18
N GLY A 69 11.88 -5.58 6.26
CA GLY A 69 12.49 -6.65 5.47
C GLY A 69 11.51 -7.39 4.55
N GLY A 70 10.39 -6.76 4.22
CA GLY A 70 9.31 -7.33 3.44
C GLY A 70 9.31 -6.94 1.97
N LYS A 71 8.17 -7.18 1.31
CA LYS A 71 7.94 -6.88 -0.10
C LYS A 71 6.66 -6.07 -0.29
N LEU A 72 6.66 -5.20 -1.30
CA LEU A 72 5.54 -4.37 -1.69
C LEU A 72 4.90 -4.94 -2.96
N ALA A 73 3.78 -5.65 -2.80
CA ALA A 73 2.99 -6.15 -3.91
C ALA A 73 2.20 -5.01 -4.57
N SER A 74 2.28 -4.85 -5.89
CA SER A 74 1.57 -3.81 -6.62
C SER A 74 1.17 -4.23 -8.04
N PHE A 75 0.06 -3.70 -8.53
CA PHE A 75 -0.33 -3.76 -9.95
C PHE A 75 0.33 -2.64 -10.78
N ASP A 76 0.92 -1.64 -10.13
CA ASP A 76 1.65 -0.56 -10.79
C ASP A 76 3.07 -1.01 -11.14
N LYS A 77 3.29 -1.26 -12.45
CA LYS A 77 4.59 -1.68 -12.98
C LYS A 77 5.66 -0.60 -12.83
N GLY A 78 5.30 0.68 -12.87
CA GLY A 78 6.22 1.80 -12.69
C GLY A 78 6.74 1.86 -11.26
N LEU A 79 5.86 1.69 -10.26
CA LEU A 79 6.24 1.56 -8.86
C LEU A 79 7.19 0.37 -8.65
N VAL A 80 6.84 -0.80 -9.19
CA VAL A 80 7.65 -2.01 -9.05
C VAL A 80 9.03 -1.83 -9.69
N ALA A 81 9.10 -1.22 -10.88
CA ALA A 81 10.37 -0.95 -11.55
C ALA A 81 11.23 0.05 -10.76
N LEU A 82 10.62 1.11 -10.22
CA LEU A 82 11.33 2.13 -9.45
C LEU A 82 11.83 1.62 -8.09
N HIS A 83 11.14 0.66 -7.50
CA HIS A 83 11.48 0.07 -6.20
C HIS A 83 11.80 -1.42 -6.32
N ALA A 84 12.56 -1.81 -7.34
CA ALA A 84 12.80 -3.21 -7.72
C ALA A 84 13.42 -4.10 -6.61
N ASP A 85 14.06 -3.51 -5.60
CA ASP A 85 14.61 -4.23 -4.45
C ASP A 85 13.51 -4.75 -3.51
N VAL A 86 12.34 -4.11 -3.46
CA VAL A 86 11.19 -4.51 -2.61
C VAL A 86 9.89 -4.74 -3.36
N GLY A 87 9.73 -4.20 -4.56
CA GLY A 87 8.53 -4.30 -5.37
C GLY A 87 8.31 -5.70 -5.95
N VAL A 88 7.06 -6.16 -5.93
CA VAL A 88 6.64 -7.42 -6.54
C VAL A 88 5.40 -7.14 -7.39
N ALA A 89 5.47 -7.47 -8.68
CA ALA A 89 4.34 -7.30 -9.58
C ALA A 89 3.26 -8.35 -9.25
N VAL A 90 2.02 -7.89 -9.08
CA VAL A 90 0.86 -8.78 -8.99
C VAL A 90 0.30 -8.98 -10.41
N PRO A 91 0.06 -10.23 -10.84
CA PRO A 91 -0.60 -10.51 -12.12
C PRO A 91 -1.98 -9.84 -12.16
N ALA A 92 -2.32 -9.22 -13.29
CA ALA A 92 -3.63 -8.62 -13.53
C ALA A 92 -4.69 -9.68 -13.82
#